data_AF-A0A501XYE2-F1
#
_entry.id   AF-A0A501XYE2-F1
#
_cell.length_a   1.000
_cell.length_b   1.000
_cell.length_c   1.000
_cell.angle_alpha   90.00
_cell.angle_beta   90.00
_cell.angle_gamma   90.00
#
_symmetry.space_group_name_H-M   'P 1'
#
loop_
_entity.id
_entity.type
_entity.pdbx_description
1 polymer ?
#
loop_
_entity_poly.entity_id
_entity_poly.type
_entity_poly.pdbx_seq_one_letter_code
_entity_poly.pdbx_strand_id
1 'polypeptide(L)' 'MKKIVYQGFILTNSEGLTDTWKLTIGGQNRIGSLFELRRLVNYYRELGIVPATRASLQDAKQTQNSMSQNTLKPRKR' A
#
# COMPACT_ATOMS: atom_id res chain seq x y z
N MET A 1 -19.41 -10.63 -4.61
CA MET A 1 -18.73 -9.32 -4.79
C MET A 1 -17.86 -9.04 -3.56
N LYS A 2 -16.54 -9.02 -3.70
CA LYS A 2 -15.58 -8.71 -2.62
C LYS A 2 -15.17 -7.25 -2.70
N LYS A 3 -14.97 -6.61 -1.53
CA LYS A 3 -14.50 -5.22 -1.43
C LYS A 3 -13.53 -5.12 -0.26
N ILE A 4 -12.45 -4.37 -0.45
CA ILE A 4 -11.47 -4.06 0.59
C ILE A 4 -11.13 -2.58 0.55
N VAL A 5 -10.72 -2.07 1.71
CA VAL A 5 -10.17 -0.71 1.83
C VAL A 5 -8.67 -0.83 2.04
N TYR A 6 -7.89 -0.12 1.24
CA TYR A 6 -6.42 -0.07 1.35
C TYR A 6 -5.96 1.38 1.30
N GLN A 7 -5.39 1.88 2.41
CA GLN A 7 -4.86 3.24 2.53
C GLN A 7 -5.83 4.35 2.06
N GLY A 8 -7.13 4.17 2.28
CA GLY A 8 -8.19 5.10 1.86
C GLY A 8 -8.75 4.85 0.45
N PHE A 9 -8.18 3.93 -0.31
CA PHE A 9 -8.70 3.47 -1.59
C PHE A 9 -9.61 2.28 -1.45
N ILE A 10 -10.63 2.23 -2.29
CA ILE A 10 -11.53 1.08 -2.40
C ILE A 10 -11.03 0.20 -3.55
N LEU A 11 -10.77 -1.07 -3.24
CA LEU A 11 -10.58 -2.10 -4.26
C LEU A 11 -11.78 -3.04 -4.26
N THR A 12 -12.30 -3.34 -5.44
CA THR A 12 -13.47 -4.20 -5.64
C THR A 12 -13.12 -5.38 -6.52
N ASN A 13 -13.78 -6.51 -6.30
CA ASN A 13 -13.63 -7.70 -7.12
C ASN A 13 -15.01 -8.36 -7.28
N SER A 14 -15.60 -8.21 -8.46
CA SER A 14 -16.90 -8.78 -8.81
C SER A 14 -16.81 -10.26 -9.16
N GLU A 15 -15.75 -10.66 -9.86
CA GLU A 15 -15.59 -11.97 -10.50
C GLU A 15 -15.03 -13.04 -9.55
N GLY A 16 -14.40 -12.64 -8.46
CA GLY A 16 -13.78 -13.52 -7.46
C GLY A 16 -12.42 -14.07 -7.86
N LEU A 17 -11.90 -13.72 -9.04
CA LEU A 17 -10.59 -14.15 -9.54
C LEU A 17 -9.46 -13.26 -8.99
N THR A 18 -8.28 -13.82 -8.80
CA THR A 18 -7.13 -13.13 -8.18
C THR A 18 -6.69 -11.87 -8.92
N ASP A 19 -6.86 -11.83 -10.24
CA ASP A 19 -6.33 -10.78 -11.12
C ASP A 19 -7.39 -9.80 -11.64
N THR A 20 -8.58 -9.85 -11.04
CA THR A 20 -9.76 -9.06 -11.48
C THR A 20 -10.15 -8.01 -10.44
N TRP A 21 -9.18 -7.59 -9.61
CA TRP A 21 -9.41 -6.48 -8.72
C TRP A 21 -9.48 -5.18 -9.51
N LYS A 22 -10.35 -4.28 -9.08
CA LYS A 22 -10.56 -2.97 -9.67
C LYS A 22 -10.24 -1.90 -8.63
N LEU A 23 -9.32 -1.01 -8.98
CA LEU A 23 -8.95 0.19 -8.24
C LEU A 23 -9.47 1.42 -8.97
N THR A 24 -10.05 2.36 -8.23
CA THR A 24 -10.44 3.67 -8.76
C THR A 24 -9.57 4.75 -8.10
N ILE A 25 -8.84 5.51 -8.92
CA ILE A 25 -7.92 6.57 -8.49
C ILE A 25 -7.99 7.75 -9.45
N GLY A 26 -8.28 8.95 -8.94
CA GLY A 26 -8.34 10.17 -9.78
C GLY A 26 -9.30 10.07 -10.97
N GLY A 27 -10.42 9.34 -10.83
CA GLY A 27 -11.38 9.09 -11.92
C GLY A 27 -10.97 8.00 -12.91
N GLN A 28 -9.74 7.47 -12.83
CA GLN A 28 -9.31 6.34 -13.63
C GLN A 28 -9.62 5.02 -12.93
N ASN A 29 -9.99 4.02 -13.73
CA ASN A 29 -10.16 2.65 -13.26
C ASN A 29 -9.00 1.79 -13.76
N ARG A 30 -8.39 1.03 -12.86
CA ARG A 30 -7.34 0.05 -13.18
C ARG A 30 -7.79 -1.32 -12.73
N ILE A 31 -7.54 -2.33 -13.56
CA ILE A 31 -7.84 -3.73 -13.28
C ILE A 31 -6.53 -4.50 -13.22
N GLY A 32 -6.39 -5.40 -12.26
CA GLY A 32 -5.23 -6.28 -12.15
C GLY A 32 -5.25 -7.09 -10.86
N SER A 33 -4.11 -7.70 -10.54
CA SER A 33 -3.96 -8.41 -9.28
C SER A 33 -4.00 -7.46 -8.08
N LEU A 34 -4.46 -7.98 -6.94
CA LEU A 34 -4.49 -7.21 -5.71
C LEU A 34 -3.11 -6.64 -5.33
N PHE A 35 -2.06 -7.42 -5.58
CA PHE A 35 -0.68 -7.03 -5.27
C PHE A 35 -0.23 -5.85 -6.13
N GLU A 36 -0.46 -5.92 -7.45
CA GLU A 36 -0.09 -4.85 -8.38
C GLU A 36 -0.82 -3.56 -8.06
N LEU A 37 -2.12 -3.63 -7.74
CA LEU A 37 -2.91 -2.43 -7.42
C LEU A 37 -2.45 -1.78 -6.12
N ARG A 38 -2.06 -2.57 -5.10
CA ARG A 38 -1.46 -2.02 -3.86
C ARG A 38 -0.12 -1.34 -4.15
N ARG A 39 0.72 -1.98 -4.98
CA ARG A 39 2.01 -1.38 -5.40
C ARG A 39 1.79 -0.08 -6.15
N LEU A 40 0.79 -0.02 -7.03
CA LEU A 40 0.45 1.18 -7.79
C LEU A 40 -0.01 2.34 -6.88
N VAL A 41 -0.82 2.05 -5.86
CA VAL A 41 -1.22 3.05 -4.86
C VAL A 41 0.00 3.62 -4.14
N ASN A 42 0.92 2.76 -3.70
CA ASN A 42 2.14 3.20 -3.03
C ASN A 42 3.01 4.06 -3.96
N TYR A 43 3.18 3.65 -5.21
CA TYR A 43 3.94 4.40 -6.20
C TYR A 43 3.38 5.81 -6.43
N TYR A 44 2.06 5.95 -6.62
CA TYR A 44 1.46 7.28 -6.79
C TYR A 44 1.56 8.16 -5.55
N ARG A 45 1.61 7.55 -4.38
CA ARG A 45 1.82 8.26 -3.12
C ARG A 45 3.26 8.71 -2.95
N GLU A 46 4.24 7.88 -3.32
CA GLU A 46 5.66 8.26 -3.35
C GLU A 46 5.92 9.43 -4.31
N LEU A 47 5.19 9.48 -5.43
CA LEU A 47 5.21 10.60 -6.36
C LEU A 47 4.48 11.87 -5.87
N GLY A 48 3.74 11.80 -4.76
CA GLY A 48 2.94 12.93 -4.26
C GLY A 48 1.69 13.25 -5.08
N ILE A 49 1.30 12.36 -6.01
CA ILE A 49 0.08 12.51 -6.83
C ILE A 49 -1.18 12.30 -5.97
N VAL A 50 -1.06 11.41 -4.98
CA VAL A 50 -2.12 11.06 -4.05
C VAL A 50 -1.83 11.63 -2.67
N PRO A 51 -2.80 12.26 -1.99
CA PRO A 51 -2.60 12.77 -0.63
C PRO A 51 -2.28 11.64 0.36
N ALA A 52 -1.38 11.93 1.31
CA ALA A 52 -1.08 10.99 2.39
C ALA A 52 -2.33 10.79 3.28
N THR A 53 -2.77 9.54 3.43
CA THR A 53 -3.88 9.19 4.33
C THR A 53 -3.41 8.92 5.76
N ARG A 54 -4.31 8.95 6.75
CA ARG A 54 -3.91 8.75 8.16
C ARG A 54 -3.24 7.40 8.42
N ALA A 55 -3.72 6.32 7.80
CA ALA A 55 -3.11 4.99 7.89
C ALA A 55 -1.67 5.00 7.36
N SER A 56 -1.48 5.75 6.30
CA SER A 56 -0.23 5.88 5.56
C SER A 56 0.87 6.61 6.36
N LEU A 57 0.48 7.48 7.30
CA LEU A 57 1.38 8.12 8.26
C LEU A 57 1.79 7.18 9.40
N GLN A 58 0.97 6.18 9.73
CA GLN A 58 1.27 5.16 10.73
C GLN A 58 2.24 4.11 10.17
N ASP A 59 2.04 3.68 8.92
CA ASP A 59 2.96 2.78 8.21
C ASP A 59 4.39 3.38 8.15
N ALA A 60 4.51 4.67 7.82
CA ALA A 60 5.82 5.34 7.77
C ALA A 60 6.54 5.36 9.12
N LYS A 61 5.80 5.54 10.22
CA LYS A 61 6.35 5.45 11.59
C LYS A 61 6.80 4.03 11.93
N GLN A 62 6.10 3.01 11.44
CA GLN A 62 6.47 1.61 11.67
C GLN A 62 7.74 1.22 10.89
N THR A 63 7.88 1.67 9.64
CA THR A 63 9.12 1.46 8.85
C THR A 63 10.33 2.11 9.52
N GLN A 64 10.20 3.33 10.04
CA GLN A 64 11.29 4.00 10.77
C GLN A 64 11.69 3.25 12.05
N ASN A 65 10.72 2.77 12.84
CA ASN A 65 11.00 1.99 14.05
C ASN A 65 11.70 0.65 13.77
N SER A 66 11.43 0.02 12.61
CA SER A 66 12.07 -1.23 12.21
C SER A 66 13.54 -1.07 11.81
N MET A 67 13.96 0.09 11.27
CA MET A 67 15.36 0.35 10.95
C MET A 67 16.21 0.66 12.18
N SER A 68 15.63 1.23 13.23
CA SER A 68 16.37 1.57 14.46
C SER A 68 16.77 0.37 15.34
N GLN A 69 16.22 -0.83 15.13
CA GLN A 69 16.54 -2.00 15.95
C GLN A 69 17.77 -2.80 15.49
N ASN A 70 18.36 -2.48 14.32
CA ASN A 70 19.52 -3.18 13.78
C ASN A 70 20.87 -2.52 14.12
N THR A 71 21.01 -1.87 15.27
CA THR A 71 22.34 -1.50 15.77
C THR A 71 23.04 -2.75 16.29
N LEU A 72 23.89 -3.33 15.43
CA LEU A 72 24.81 -4.42 15.71
C LEU A 72 25.57 -4.16 17.03
N LYS A 73 25.32 -4.99 18.05
CA LYS A 73 26.12 -4.94 19.29
C LYS A 73 27.56 -5.35 18.97
N PRO A 74 28.58 -4.54 19.30
CA PRO A 74 29.97 -4.93 19.06
C PRO A 74 30.33 -6.10 19.97
N ARG A 75 30.74 -7.21 19.37
CA ARG A 75 31.24 -8.41 20.05
C ARG A 75 32.60 -8.08 20.67
N LYS A 76 32.65 -7.91 21.99
CA LYS A 76 33.92 -7.78 22.73
C LYS A 76 34.70 -9.11 22.61
N ARG A 77 35.97 -9.01 22.21
CA ARG A 77 36.96 -10.09 22.25
C ARG A 77 37.57 -10.19 23.65
#